data_AF-A0A6P8XCG0-F1
#
_entry.id   AF-A0A6P8XCG0-F1
#
_cell.length_a   1.000
_cell.length_b   1.000
_cell.length_c   1.000
_cell.angle_alpha   90.00
_cell.angle_beta   90.00
_cell.angle_gamma   90.00
#
_symmetry.space_group_name_H-M   'P 1'
#
loop_
_entity.id
_entity.type
_entity.pdbx_description
1 polymer ?
#
loop_
_entity_poly.entity_id
_entity_poly.type
_entity_poly.pdbx_seq_one_letter_code
_entity_poly.pdbx_strand_id
1 'polypeptide(L)'
;MSHNPIKQLTQQLINYFAIPKDAPSNAWQHYGELVRINKDNVDKMGDFSISAVTKNWQYFCQRSGLELRHTSQEQMLPDEQSINELLKHSHKFWLYPLEKVKLLHKERIALYFQREAIVVNVIQMILRQGDAYGKCSMIDEGANKLKERRTLCLQLHEELVQPECGSTKELHQFRAKQLYQIVRRLLDYTDWLLVDPKDQTADTLLICVESSNQSSRVGDEQKPSQAVSLSCGPVLEPTTKIATTLTSDEYNALRANDMLLTAMHRSGMRNVGDHKALIQQLGRAAVIVDLFEVRHNSAVSLVRNGHSRSKGASFILYNSARMGTLMRLYDAKKDANKSTAEPLPPLDTMLNNLTQDIEWELIFGYLLSFPDVVESTLAQLRQGQCGVHLLVRYIINLVSTFSRFYRKYKVLWGTFTTRIYLVKAVHQVLKLALALLGIDPVNAM
;
A
#
# COMPACT_ATOMS: atom_id res chain seq x y z
N MET A 1 -0.15 -9.22 -17.67
CA MET A 1 0.92 -8.47 -16.98
C MET A 1 0.77 -8.69 -15.49
N SER A 2 1.85 -8.74 -14.70
CA SER A 2 1.76 -8.99 -13.25
C SER A 2 0.89 -7.92 -12.56
N HIS A 3 0.06 -8.32 -11.59
CA HIS A 3 -0.69 -7.40 -10.74
C HIS A 3 0.24 -6.57 -9.84
N ASN A 4 1.47 -7.04 -9.63
CA ASN A 4 2.53 -6.34 -8.90
C ASN A 4 3.78 -6.17 -9.79
N PRO A 5 3.97 -4.98 -10.41
CA PRO A 5 5.12 -4.70 -11.26
C PRO A 5 6.47 -4.75 -10.53
N ILE A 6 6.52 -4.33 -9.26
CA ILE A 6 7.74 -4.35 -8.44
C ILE A 6 8.22 -5.79 -8.21
N LYS A 7 7.30 -6.68 -7.87
CA LYS A 7 7.57 -8.11 -7.71
C LYS A 7 8.08 -8.72 -9.01
N GLN A 8 7.47 -8.37 -10.15
CA GLN A 8 7.92 -8.82 -11.47
C GLN A 8 9.34 -8.33 -11.79
N LEU A 9 9.65 -7.05 -11.56
CA LEU A 9 11.00 -6.50 -11.77
C LEU A 9 12.04 -7.18 -10.87
N THR A 10 11.70 -7.38 -9.60
CA THR A 10 12.58 -8.04 -8.64
C THR A 10 12.85 -9.49 -9.08
N GLN A 11 11.82 -10.19 -9.57
CA GLN A 11 11.99 -11.54 -10.13
C GLN A 11 12.84 -11.54 -11.41
N GLN A 12 12.65 -10.59 -12.32
CA GLN A 12 13.47 -10.44 -13.53
C GLN A 12 14.94 -10.22 -13.18
N LEU A 13 15.21 -9.41 -12.15
CA LEU A 13 16.56 -9.16 -11.63
C LEU A 13 17.18 -10.42 -11.02
N ILE A 14 16.42 -11.19 -10.22
CA ILE A 14 16.91 -12.45 -9.64
C ILE A 14 17.18 -13.48 -10.73
N ASN A 15 16.27 -13.64 -11.69
CA ASN A 15 16.42 -14.58 -12.80
C ASN A 15 17.62 -14.25 -13.71
N TYR A 16 18.01 -12.97 -13.76
CA TYR A 16 19.24 -12.57 -14.44
C TYR A 16 20.48 -13.13 -13.74
N PHE A 17 20.55 -13.06 -12.41
CA PHE A 17 21.73 -13.48 -11.64
C PHE A 17 21.73 -14.95 -11.24
N ALA A 18 20.56 -15.57 -11.09
CA ALA A 18 20.40 -16.91 -10.53
C ALA A 18 19.48 -17.79 -11.38
N ILE A 19 19.66 -19.11 -11.27
CA ILE A 19 18.87 -20.15 -11.92
C ILE A 19 18.33 -21.14 -10.87
N PRO A 20 17.16 -21.77 -11.08
CA PRO A 20 16.69 -22.83 -10.18
C PRO A 20 17.63 -24.03 -10.18
N LYS A 21 17.91 -24.60 -9.00
CA LYS A 21 18.80 -25.77 -8.86
C LYS A 21 18.05 -27.09 -9.15
N ASP A 22 16.82 -27.21 -8.67
CA ASP A 22 15.83 -28.28 -8.94
C ASP A 22 14.40 -27.67 -8.76
N ALA A 23 13.33 -28.31 -9.28
CA ALA A 23 11.95 -27.79 -9.46
C ALA A 23 11.27 -26.97 -8.29
N PRO A 24 10.16 -26.26 -8.56
CA PRO A 24 10.00 -24.83 -8.29
C PRO A 24 10.27 -24.41 -6.84
N SER A 25 11.23 -23.48 -6.72
CA SER A 25 11.51 -22.69 -5.53
C SER A 25 10.26 -21.96 -5.00
N ASN A 26 10.08 -21.95 -3.68
CA ASN A 26 9.10 -21.12 -3.01
C ASN A 26 9.38 -19.63 -3.32
N ALA A 27 8.57 -19.05 -4.20
CA ALA A 27 8.68 -17.68 -4.73
C ALA A 27 8.51 -16.53 -3.71
N TRP A 28 8.51 -16.84 -2.41
CA TRP A 28 8.20 -15.90 -1.34
C TRP A 28 9.39 -15.77 -0.39
N GLN A 29 10.31 -14.88 -0.72
CA GLN A 29 11.27 -14.40 0.26
C GLN A 29 11.48 -12.90 0.13
N HIS A 30 11.54 -12.24 1.29
CA HIS A 30 11.82 -10.81 1.37
C HIS A 30 13.23 -10.57 0.84
N TYR A 31 13.36 -9.87 -0.29
CA TYR A 31 14.64 -9.64 -0.96
C TYR A 31 15.47 -8.51 -0.33
N GLY A 32 15.04 -7.92 0.80
CA GLY A 32 15.48 -6.61 1.28
C GLY A 32 16.97 -6.45 1.59
N GLU A 33 17.66 -7.56 1.87
CA GLU A 33 19.12 -7.56 2.06
C GLU A 33 19.85 -7.45 0.71
N LEU A 34 19.37 -8.16 -0.31
CA LEU A 34 19.91 -8.14 -1.65
C LEU A 34 19.43 -6.92 -2.44
N VAL A 35 18.13 -6.76 -2.59
CA VAL A 35 17.48 -5.75 -3.43
C VAL A 35 16.78 -4.74 -2.54
N ARG A 36 17.08 -3.46 -2.73
CA ARG A 36 16.44 -2.34 -2.04
C ARG A 36 15.82 -1.41 -3.05
N ILE A 37 14.59 -1.00 -2.78
CA ILE A 37 13.88 0.02 -3.56
C ILE A 37 14.10 1.34 -2.84
N ASN A 38 14.69 2.31 -3.52
CA ASN A 38 14.99 3.60 -2.92
C ASN A 38 13.85 4.58 -3.21
N LYS A 39 13.29 5.19 -2.16
CA LYS A 39 12.25 6.22 -2.28
C LYS A 39 12.81 7.64 -2.18
N ASP A 40 13.96 7.78 -1.52
CA ASP A 40 14.63 9.05 -1.27
C ASP A 40 16.03 9.06 -1.88
N ASN A 41 16.53 10.26 -2.24
CA ASN A 41 17.86 10.45 -2.83
C ASN A 41 18.13 9.56 -4.05
N VAL A 42 17.10 9.33 -4.86
CA VAL A 42 17.11 8.42 -6.02
C VAL A 42 18.24 8.76 -7.00
N ASP A 43 18.55 10.04 -7.20
CA ASP A 43 19.65 10.46 -8.08
C ASP A 43 21.01 9.94 -7.61
N LYS A 44 21.19 9.80 -6.29
CA LYS A 44 22.43 9.30 -5.68
C LYS A 44 22.43 7.78 -5.51
N MET A 45 21.29 7.19 -5.15
CA MET A 45 21.20 5.77 -4.75
C MET A 45 20.69 4.84 -5.85
N GLY A 46 20.22 5.39 -6.98
CA GLY A 46 19.45 4.65 -7.98
C GLY A 46 18.00 4.46 -7.55
N ASP A 47 17.15 4.03 -8.49
CA ASP A 47 15.78 3.61 -8.22
C ASP A 47 15.75 2.31 -7.40
N PHE A 48 16.62 1.37 -7.81
CA PHE A 48 16.94 0.15 -7.09
C PHE A 48 18.41 0.19 -6.69
N SER A 49 18.73 -0.53 -5.62
CA SER A 49 20.11 -0.93 -5.36
C SER A 49 20.18 -2.41 -5.09
N ILE A 50 21.25 -3.06 -5.55
CA ILE A 50 21.53 -4.47 -5.27
C ILE A 50 22.84 -4.64 -4.49
N SER A 51 23.01 -5.74 -3.78
CA SER A 51 24.31 -6.06 -3.19
C SER A 51 25.35 -6.31 -4.27
N ALA A 52 26.51 -5.68 -4.14
CA ALA A 52 27.68 -5.91 -4.99
C ALA A 52 28.47 -7.16 -4.54
N VAL A 53 28.22 -7.68 -3.34
CA VAL A 53 29.03 -8.76 -2.75
C VAL A 53 28.44 -10.11 -3.15
N THR A 54 29.22 -10.93 -3.86
CA THR A 54 28.78 -12.25 -4.36
C THR A 54 28.34 -13.19 -3.24
N LYS A 55 29.00 -13.13 -2.07
CA LYS A 55 28.66 -13.97 -0.90
C LYS A 55 27.22 -13.79 -0.43
N ASN A 56 26.69 -12.57 -0.48
CA ASN A 56 25.31 -12.30 -0.09
C ASN A 56 24.33 -12.97 -1.06
N TRP A 57 24.64 -12.94 -2.36
CA TRP A 57 23.86 -13.62 -3.39
C TRP A 57 23.94 -15.13 -3.27
N GLN A 58 25.11 -15.69 -2.96
CA GLN A 58 25.28 -17.13 -2.72
C GLN A 58 24.45 -17.61 -1.52
N TYR A 59 24.51 -16.91 -0.39
CA TYR A 59 23.72 -17.23 0.79
C TYR A 59 22.21 -17.22 0.50
N PHE A 60 21.76 -16.19 -0.22
CA PHE A 60 20.38 -16.12 -0.68
C PHE A 60 20.02 -17.30 -1.59
N CYS A 61 20.83 -17.57 -2.62
CA CYS A 61 20.58 -18.65 -3.57
C CYS A 61 20.46 -20.01 -2.86
N GLN A 62 21.36 -20.30 -1.94
CA GLN A 62 21.32 -21.53 -1.12
C GLN A 62 20.01 -21.65 -0.33
N ARG A 63 19.56 -20.57 0.31
CA ARG A 63 18.32 -20.57 1.11
C ARG A 63 17.06 -20.65 0.25
N SER A 64 17.13 -20.16 -0.99
CA SER A 64 16.00 -20.11 -1.92
C SER A 64 15.97 -21.27 -2.92
N GLY A 65 16.89 -22.24 -2.83
CA GLY A 65 16.97 -23.35 -3.80
C GLY A 65 17.40 -22.92 -5.21
N LEU A 66 18.16 -21.83 -5.30
CA LEU A 66 18.71 -21.29 -6.54
C LEU A 66 20.22 -21.53 -6.59
N GLU A 67 20.79 -21.40 -7.77
CA GLU A 67 22.21 -21.40 -8.05
C GLU A 67 22.60 -20.11 -8.79
N LEU A 68 23.72 -19.51 -8.40
CA LEU A 68 24.20 -18.27 -9.01
C LEU A 68 24.86 -18.57 -10.35
N ARG A 69 24.47 -17.85 -11.42
CA ARG A 69 25.01 -18.08 -12.78
C ARG A 69 26.52 -17.88 -12.88
N HIS A 70 27.07 -16.95 -12.10
CA HIS A 70 28.48 -16.63 -12.10
C HIS A 70 29.03 -16.72 -10.67
N THR A 71 29.71 -17.82 -10.36
CA THR A 71 30.21 -18.14 -9.01
C THR A 71 31.69 -17.81 -8.81
N SER A 72 32.41 -17.47 -9.89
CA SER A 72 33.87 -17.34 -9.91
C SER A 72 34.41 -15.97 -9.48
N GLN A 73 33.55 -15.00 -9.18
CA GLN A 73 33.95 -13.61 -8.92
C GLN A 73 33.52 -13.15 -7.52
N GLU A 74 34.36 -12.38 -6.83
CA GLU A 74 34.05 -11.84 -5.50
C GLU A 74 32.98 -10.73 -5.52
N GLN A 75 32.85 -10.05 -6.65
CA GLN A 75 31.94 -8.93 -6.87
C GLN A 75 30.96 -9.20 -8.01
N MET A 76 29.70 -8.80 -7.81
CA MET A 76 28.67 -8.78 -8.85
C MET A 76 28.94 -7.65 -9.84
N LEU A 77 28.85 -7.93 -11.15
CA LEU A 77 29.11 -6.96 -12.23
C LEU A 77 30.47 -6.25 -12.07
N PRO A 78 31.59 -6.99 -12.14
CA PRO A 78 32.91 -6.45 -11.80
C PRO A 78 33.47 -5.48 -12.84
N ASP A 79 32.99 -5.54 -14.08
CA ASP A 79 33.50 -4.77 -15.21
C ASP A 79 32.40 -4.11 -16.04
N GLU A 80 32.81 -3.18 -16.91
CA GLU A 80 31.90 -2.47 -17.80
C GLU A 80 31.20 -3.40 -18.81
N GLN A 81 31.83 -4.52 -19.18
CA GLN A 81 31.23 -5.47 -20.10
C GLN A 81 30.00 -6.13 -19.48
N SER A 82 30.11 -6.58 -18.23
CA SER A 82 29.04 -7.17 -17.45
C SER A 82 27.88 -6.19 -17.25
N ILE A 83 28.20 -4.90 -17.01
CA ILE A 83 27.20 -3.84 -16.93
C ILE A 83 26.49 -3.66 -18.27
N ASN A 84 27.23 -3.61 -19.37
CA ASN A 84 26.67 -3.45 -20.71
C ASN A 84 25.80 -4.65 -21.13
N GLU A 85 26.17 -5.87 -20.73
CA GLU A 85 25.36 -7.07 -20.93
C GLU A 85 24.03 -6.99 -20.17
N LEU A 86 24.07 -6.55 -18.90
CA LEU A 86 22.86 -6.32 -18.11
C LEU A 86 21.96 -5.25 -18.75
N LEU A 87 22.53 -4.12 -19.19
CA LEU A 87 21.79 -3.07 -19.87
C LEU A 87 21.12 -3.61 -21.13
N LYS A 88 21.85 -4.31 -22.01
CA LYS A 88 21.29 -4.93 -23.23
C LYS A 88 20.20 -5.95 -22.91
N HIS A 89 20.40 -6.78 -21.90
CA HIS A 89 19.42 -7.76 -21.47
C HIS A 89 18.13 -7.09 -20.96
N SER A 90 18.27 -6.05 -20.12
CA SER A 90 17.11 -5.32 -19.59
C SER A 90 16.27 -4.67 -20.70
N HIS A 91 16.90 -4.08 -21.71
CA HIS A 91 16.21 -3.49 -22.86
C HIS A 91 15.41 -4.50 -23.68
N LYS A 92 15.87 -5.76 -23.74
CA LYS A 92 15.24 -6.79 -24.56
C LYS A 92 14.15 -7.56 -23.83
N PHE A 93 14.29 -7.77 -22.52
CA PHE A 93 13.49 -8.77 -21.79
C PHE A 93 12.75 -8.24 -20.56
N TRP A 94 13.13 -7.08 -20.02
CA TRP A 94 12.53 -6.59 -18.78
C TRP A 94 11.28 -5.77 -19.05
N LEU A 95 10.40 -5.71 -18.04
CA LEU A 95 9.19 -4.89 -18.12
C LEU A 95 9.57 -3.41 -18.24
N TYR A 96 10.59 -2.98 -17.48
CA TYR A 96 11.16 -1.65 -17.57
C TYR A 96 12.67 -1.75 -17.80
N PRO A 97 13.18 -1.12 -18.87
CA PRO A 97 14.60 -1.15 -19.19
C PRO A 97 15.42 -0.28 -18.23
N LEU A 98 16.67 -0.67 -18.02
CA LEU A 98 17.64 0.13 -17.28
C LEU A 98 18.21 1.22 -18.17
N GLU A 99 18.30 2.44 -17.66
CA GLU A 99 18.99 3.56 -18.30
C GLU A 99 20.48 3.53 -17.99
N LYS A 100 20.84 3.33 -16.72
CA LYS A 100 22.23 3.31 -16.26
C LYS A 100 22.40 2.47 -15.00
N VAL A 101 23.61 1.99 -14.80
CA VAL A 101 24.04 1.25 -13.61
C VAL A 101 25.27 1.94 -13.04
N LYS A 102 25.32 2.14 -11.72
CA LYS A 102 26.44 2.81 -11.05
C LYS A 102 26.86 2.04 -9.81
N LEU A 103 28.16 1.80 -9.66
CA LEU A 103 28.70 1.26 -8.42
C LEU A 103 28.65 2.34 -7.32
N LEU A 104 28.02 2.02 -6.19
CA LEU A 104 28.00 2.89 -5.01
C LEU A 104 29.20 2.60 -4.11
N HIS A 105 29.54 3.54 -3.23
CA HIS A 105 30.56 3.29 -2.21
C HIS A 105 30.12 2.16 -1.27
N LYS A 106 31.00 1.15 -1.15
CA LYS A 106 30.90 -0.04 -0.31
C LYS A 106 29.62 -0.88 -0.54
N GLU A 107 29.81 -1.95 -1.31
CA GLU A 107 28.96 -3.17 -1.31
C GLU A 107 27.59 -3.07 -2.00
N ARG A 108 27.26 -2.00 -2.73
CA ARG A 108 26.02 -1.93 -3.51
C ARG A 108 26.19 -1.35 -4.91
N ILE A 109 25.30 -1.76 -5.81
CA ILE A 109 25.19 -1.29 -7.18
C ILE A 109 23.83 -0.61 -7.33
N ALA A 110 23.83 0.65 -7.75
CA ALA A 110 22.64 1.42 -8.08
C ALA A 110 22.16 1.10 -9.49
N LEU A 111 20.87 0.87 -9.64
CA LEU A 111 20.17 0.64 -10.89
C LEU A 111 19.21 1.81 -11.13
N TYR A 112 19.30 2.42 -12.30
CA TYR A 112 18.42 3.50 -12.71
C TYR A 112 17.62 3.03 -13.92
N PHE A 113 16.30 3.14 -13.84
CA PHE A 113 15.39 2.77 -14.92
C PHE A 113 15.12 3.94 -15.84
N GLN A 114 14.75 3.63 -17.08
CA GLN A 114 14.21 4.64 -17.98
C GLN A 114 12.88 5.14 -17.43
N ARG A 115 12.89 6.35 -16.85
CA ARG A 115 11.72 6.92 -16.16
C ARG A 115 10.50 6.99 -17.08
N GLU A 116 10.70 7.40 -18.34
CA GLU A 116 9.63 7.57 -19.34
C GLU A 116 8.76 6.31 -19.49
N ALA A 117 9.39 5.15 -19.68
CA ALA A 117 8.69 3.88 -19.85
C ALA A 117 7.83 3.53 -18.62
N ILE A 118 8.33 3.80 -17.41
CA ILE A 118 7.61 3.57 -16.15
C ILE A 118 6.46 4.56 -16.00
N VAL A 119 6.69 5.86 -16.24
CA VAL A 119 5.68 6.90 -16.13
C VAL A 119 4.47 6.59 -17.01
N VAL A 120 4.70 6.32 -18.29
CA VAL A 120 3.64 6.03 -19.26
C VAL A 120 2.86 4.79 -18.83
N ASN A 121 3.58 3.70 -18.56
CA ASN A 121 2.98 2.42 -18.24
C ASN A 121 2.17 2.46 -16.94
N VAL A 122 2.72 3.01 -15.84
CA VAL A 122 2.05 3.04 -14.53
C VAL A 122 0.79 3.89 -14.57
N ILE A 123 0.85 5.09 -15.14
CA ILE A 123 -0.32 5.96 -15.22
C ILE A 123 -1.39 5.29 -16.09
N GLN A 124 -1.03 4.72 -17.24
CA GLN A 124 -1.99 3.99 -18.07
C GLN A 124 -2.61 2.80 -17.37
N MET A 125 -1.81 1.99 -16.67
CA MET A 125 -2.32 0.84 -15.91
C MET A 125 -3.35 1.28 -14.88
N ILE A 126 -3.04 2.33 -14.09
CA ILE A 126 -3.94 2.84 -13.06
C ILE A 126 -5.24 3.37 -13.67
N LEU A 127 -5.14 4.16 -14.74
CA LEU A 127 -6.32 4.77 -15.36
C LEU A 127 -7.19 3.74 -16.09
N ARG A 128 -6.59 2.68 -16.68
CA ARG A 128 -7.32 1.61 -17.35
C ARG A 128 -7.96 0.63 -16.37
N GLN A 129 -7.24 0.24 -15.32
CA GLN A 129 -7.71 -0.75 -14.35
C GLN A 129 -8.63 -0.12 -13.29
N GLY A 130 -8.47 1.17 -12.97
CA GLY A 130 -9.30 1.86 -12.00
C GLY A 130 -9.33 1.15 -10.65
N ASP A 131 -10.51 0.71 -10.23
CA ASP A 131 -10.73 0.05 -8.94
C ASP A 131 -10.17 -1.39 -8.87
N ALA A 132 -9.67 -1.92 -10.00
CA ALA A 132 -8.97 -3.20 -10.10
C ALA A 132 -7.44 -3.07 -10.03
N TYR A 133 -6.89 -1.85 -9.98
CA TYR A 133 -5.45 -1.67 -9.99
C TYR A 133 -4.76 -2.37 -8.80
N GLY A 134 -3.80 -3.22 -9.10
CA GLY A 134 -3.03 -4.00 -8.13
C GLY A 134 -3.72 -5.27 -7.61
N LYS A 135 -5.00 -5.51 -7.93
CA LYS A 135 -5.73 -6.70 -7.46
C LYS A 135 -5.26 -7.95 -8.21
N CYS A 136 -5.27 -9.08 -7.53
CA CYS A 136 -5.00 -10.36 -8.17
C CYS A 136 -6.26 -10.80 -8.96
N SER A 137 -6.22 -10.66 -10.28
CA SER A 137 -7.29 -11.09 -11.20
C SER A 137 -7.49 -12.60 -11.12
N MET A 138 -8.72 -13.04 -10.85
CA MET A 138 -9.15 -14.45 -10.93
C MET A 138 -9.25 -14.97 -12.37
N ILE A 139 -9.21 -14.06 -13.37
CA ILE A 139 -9.62 -14.35 -14.75
C ILE A 139 -8.43 -14.76 -15.63
N ASP A 140 -7.20 -14.39 -15.29
CA ASP A 140 -6.02 -14.60 -16.14
C ASP A 140 -5.28 -15.93 -15.91
N GLU A 141 -5.72 -16.74 -14.95
CA GLU A 141 -5.05 -18.00 -14.62
C GLU A 141 -5.98 -19.17 -14.90
N GLY A 142 -5.70 -19.91 -15.98
CA GLY A 142 -6.48 -21.09 -16.38
C GLY A 142 -6.68 -22.08 -15.23
N ALA A 143 -7.74 -22.88 -15.31
CA ALA A 143 -8.26 -23.75 -14.25
C ALA A 143 -7.23 -24.65 -13.53
N ASN A 144 -6.07 -24.94 -14.13
CA ASN A 144 -5.00 -25.72 -13.51
C ASN A 144 -4.22 -24.95 -12.41
N LYS A 145 -4.13 -23.62 -12.45
CA LYS A 145 -3.43 -22.83 -11.41
C LYS A 145 -4.26 -22.60 -10.14
N LEU A 146 -5.59 -22.70 -10.22
CA LEU A 146 -6.46 -22.61 -9.04
C LEU A 146 -6.16 -23.73 -8.03
N LYS A 147 -5.70 -24.90 -8.49
CA LYS A 147 -5.35 -26.04 -7.63
C LYS A 147 -4.08 -25.83 -6.78
N GLU A 148 -3.24 -24.86 -7.12
CA GLU A 148 -1.98 -24.56 -6.40
C GLU A 148 -2.06 -23.30 -5.52
N ARG A 149 -3.21 -22.61 -5.50
CA ARG A 149 -3.37 -21.43 -4.65
C ARG A 149 -3.46 -21.83 -3.18
N ARG A 150 -2.77 -21.06 -2.35
CA ARG A 150 -2.81 -21.23 -0.91
C ARG A 150 -4.18 -20.81 -0.41
N THR A 151 -4.81 -21.67 0.37
CA THR A 151 -6.14 -21.39 0.93
C THR A 151 -6.01 -20.80 2.34
N LEU A 152 -6.91 -19.88 2.68
CA LEU A 152 -6.95 -19.20 3.96
C LEU A 152 -8.40 -19.09 4.43
N CYS A 153 -8.66 -19.41 5.69
CA CYS A 153 -9.95 -19.16 6.31
C CYS A 153 -9.78 -18.07 7.38
N LEU A 154 -10.50 -16.95 7.22
CA LEU A 154 -10.46 -15.81 8.14
C LEU A 154 -11.72 -15.82 9.00
N GLN A 155 -11.54 -15.89 10.31
CA GLN A 155 -12.61 -15.92 11.29
C GLN A 155 -12.49 -14.75 12.27
N LEU A 156 -13.64 -14.31 12.76
CA LEU A 156 -13.76 -13.36 13.86
C LEU A 156 -14.18 -14.17 15.09
N HIS A 157 -13.48 -14.01 16.21
CA HIS A 157 -13.80 -14.73 17.44
C HIS A 157 -15.27 -14.51 17.87
N GLU A 158 -15.95 -15.55 18.38
CA GLU A 158 -17.40 -15.55 18.63
C GLU A 158 -17.86 -14.41 19.55
N GLU A 159 -17.11 -14.13 20.61
CA GLU A 159 -17.38 -13.01 21.54
C GLU A 159 -17.33 -11.62 20.87
N LEU A 160 -16.68 -11.48 19.71
CA LEU A 160 -16.69 -10.24 18.94
C LEU A 160 -17.93 -10.15 18.04
N VAL A 161 -18.64 -11.24 17.76
CA VAL A 161 -19.83 -11.22 16.90
C VAL A 161 -21.00 -10.50 17.60
N GLN A 162 -21.12 -10.63 18.92
CA GLN A 162 -22.12 -9.95 19.74
C GLN A 162 -21.44 -9.00 20.74
N PRO A 163 -21.32 -7.69 20.43
CA PRO A 163 -20.72 -6.75 21.36
C PRO A 163 -21.63 -6.56 22.58
N GLU A 164 -21.07 -6.70 23.78
CA GLU A 164 -21.72 -6.25 25.01
C GLU A 164 -21.85 -4.71 24.95
N CYS A 165 -23.06 -4.24 24.61
CA CYS A 165 -23.38 -2.83 24.52
C CYS A 165 -23.16 -2.16 25.89
N GLY A 166 -22.37 -1.08 25.94
CA GLY A 166 -22.04 -0.37 27.18
C GLY A 166 -20.89 -0.97 28.01
N SER A 167 -20.18 -1.99 27.50
CA SER A 167 -18.99 -2.51 28.17
C SER A 167 -17.78 -1.57 28.03
N THR A 168 -16.89 -1.56 29.02
CA THR A 168 -15.62 -0.81 29.02
C THR A 168 -14.59 -1.32 27.98
N LYS A 169 -15.01 -2.22 27.08
CA LYS A 169 -14.19 -2.82 26.03
C LYS A 169 -14.81 -2.68 24.64
N GLU A 170 -15.94 -1.99 24.49
CA GLU A 170 -16.63 -1.88 23.20
C GLU A 170 -15.71 -1.35 22.09
N LEU A 171 -14.96 -0.28 22.35
CA LEU A 171 -14.07 0.30 21.33
C LEU A 171 -12.87 -0.61 20.98
N HIS A 172 -12.44 -1.45 21.92
CA HIS A 172 -11.45 -2.50 21.67
C HIS A 172 -12.03 -3.58 20.75
N GLN A 173 -13.26 -4.02 21.00
CA GLN A 173 -13.97 -4.96 20.11
C GLN A 173 -14.20 -4.36 18.72
N PHE A 174 -14.58 -3.08 18.66
CA PHE A 174 -14.72 -2.33 17.40
C PHE A 174 -13.41 -2.33 16.61
N ARG A 175 -12.26 -2.06 17.27
CA ARG A 175 -10.95 -2.11 16.63
C ARG A 175 -10.65 -3.49 16.03
N ALA A 176 -10.92 -4.57 16.77
CA ALA A 176 -10.73 -5.95 16.27
C ALA A 176 -11.64 -6.26 15.07
N LYS A 177 -12.91 -5.84 15.09
CA LYS A 177 -13.83 -5.95 13.94
C LYS A 177 -13.32 -5.22 12.71
N GLN A 178 -12.81 -3.99 12.89
CA GLN A 178 -12.23 -3.24 11.79
C GLN A 178 -10.98 -3.93 11.24
N LEU A 179 -10.13 -4.51 12.09
CA LEU A 179 -8.96 -5.28 11.66
C LEU A 179 -9.38 -6.47 10.78
N TYR A 180 -10.38 -7.25 11.20
CA TYR A 180 -10.94 -8.34 10.42
C TYR A 180 -11.42 -7.87 9.03
N GLN A 181 -12.18 -6.77 8.97
CA GLN A 181 -12.67 -6.21 7.71
C GLN A 181 -11.53 -5.71 6.81
N ILE A 182 -10.49 -5.10 7.39
CA ILE A 182 -9.30 -4.64 6.66
C ILE A 182 -8.54 -5.83 6.08
N VAL A 183 -8.24 -6.86 6.89
CA VAL A 183 -7.55 -8.07 6.42
C VAL A 183 -8.33 -8.72 5.29
N ARG A 184 -9.66 -8.83 5.41
CA ARG A 184 -10.51 -9.37 4.35
C ARG A 184 -10.36 -8.61 3.02
N ARG A 185 -10.34 -7.27 3.05
CA ARG A 185 -10.14 -6.44 1.85
C ARG A 185 -8.72 -6.53 1.29
N LEU A 186 -7.71 -6.68 2.15
CA LEU A 186 -6.31 -6.83 1.73
C LEU A 186 -6.07 -8.15 1.00
N LEU A 187 -6.82 -9.21 1.32
CA LEU A 187 -6.66 -10.52 0.67
C LEU A 187 -6.96 -10.48 -0.84
N ASP A 188 -7.81 -9.55 -1.30
CA ASP A 188 -8.11 -9.33 -2.73
C ASP A 188 -6.88 -8.93 -3.57
N TYR A 189 -5.80 -8.50 -2.92
CA TYR A 189 -4.53 -8.11 -3.52
C TYR A 189 -3.46 -9.20 -3.45
N THR A 190 -3.82 -10.38 -3.00
CA THR A 190 -2.87 -11.48 -2.80
C THR A 190 -3.28 -12.72 -3.58
N ASP A 191 -2.36 -13.68 -3.64
CA ASP A 191 -2.61 -14.99 -4.23
C ASP A 191 -3.35 -15.95 -3.26
N TRP A 192 -3.78 -15.47 -2.09
CA TRP A 192 -4.56 -16.27 -1.14
C TRP A 192 -6.01 -16.41 -1.60
N LEU A 193 -6.51 -17.64 -1.57
CA LEU A 193 -7.92 -17.93 -1.75
C LEU A 193 -8.62 -17.95 -0.40
N LEU A 194 -9.51 -16.98 -0.15
CA LEU A 194 -10.35 -16.97 1.04
C LEU A 194 -11.42 -18.07 0.90
N VAL A 195 -11.43 -19.03 1.82
CA VAL A 195 -12.39 -20.15 1.85
C VAL A 195 -13.28 -20.07 3.09
N ASP A 196 -14.53 -20.51 2.93
CA ASP A 196 -15.47 -20.60 4.03
C ASP A 196 -15.07 -21.73 5.00
N PRO A 197 -15.50 -21.68 6.27
CA PRO A 197 -15.14 -22.68 7.27
C PRO A 197 -15.48 -24.14 6.89
N LYS A 198 -16.45 -24.32 5.99
CA LYS A 198 -16.90 -25.63 5.52
C LYS A 198 -16.01 -26.21 4.42
N ASP A 199 -15.27 -25.36 3.71
CA ASP A 199 -14.44 -25.71 2.55
C ASP A 199 -12.95 -25.77 2.90
N GLN A 200 -12.63 -25.87 4.20
CA GLN A 200 -11.27 -25.97 4.70
C GLN A 200 -10.62 -27.29 4.28
N THR A 201 -9.35 -27.21 3.91
CA THR A 201 -8.49 -28.36 3.64
C THR A 201 -7.41 -28.46 4.71
N ALA A 202 -6.67 -29.57 4.77
CA ALA A 202 -5.58 -29.74 5.74
C ALA A 202 -4.46 -28.68 5.62
N ASP A 203 -4.30 -28.08 4.43
CA ASP A 203 -3.31 -27.05 4.13
C ASP A 203 -3.86 -25.62 4.22
N THR A 204 -5.10 -25.46 4.67
CA THR A 204 -5.74 -24.14 4.81
C THR A 204 -5.19 -23.43 6.05
N LEU A 205 -4.61 -22.25 5.83
CA LEU A 205 -4.18 -21.37 6.92
C LEU A 205 -5.40 -20.82 7.66
N LEU A 206 -5.52 -21.13 8.95
CA LEU A 206 -6.62 -20.67 9.79
C LEU A 206 -6.20 -19.40 10.53
N ILE A 207 -6.92 -18.31 10.34
CA ILE A 207 -6.65 -17.04 11.00
C ILE A 207 -7.85 -16.60 11.81
N CYS A 208 -7.67 -16.47 13.12
CA CYS A 208 -8.69 -15.94 14.02
C CYS A 208 -8.28 -14.55 14.51
N VAL A 209 -9.16 -13.56 14.32
CA VAL A 209 -8.97 -12.21 14.87
C VAL A 209 -9.58 -12.15 16.27
N GLU A 210 -8.77 -11.79 17.25
CA GLU A 210 -9.14 -11.79 18.67
C GLU A 210 -8.69 -10.51 19.41
N SER A 211 -9.23 -10.27 20.60
CA SER A 211 -8.81 -9.18 21.47
C SER A 211 -7.73 -9.67 22.44
N SER A 212 -6.65 -8.90 22.66
CA SER A 212 -5.48 -9.26 23.48
C SER A 212 -5.76 -9.70 24.92
N ASN A 213 -6.95 -9.40 25.44
CA ASN A 213 -7.35 -9.71 26.82
C ASN A 213 -7.97 -11.12 26.93
N GLN A 214 -8.16 -11.81 25.81
CA GLN A 214 -8.59 -13.20 25.79
C GLN A 214 -7.35 -14.07 25.99
N SER A 215 -7.20 -14.60 27.19
CA SER A 215 -6.23 -15.65 27.43
C SER A 215 -6.59 -16.83 26.53
N SER A 216 -5.65 -17.28 25.69
CA SER A 216 -5.67 -18.65 25.14
C SER A 216 -5.65 -19.64 26.33
N ARG A 217 -6.79 -19.85 26.99
CA ARG A 217 -7.02 -20.85 28.04
C ARG A 217 -7.85 -22.01 27.50
N VAL A 218 -7.66 -22.33 26.23
CA VAL A 218 -7.98 -23.64 25.69
C VAL A 218 -6.64 -24.32 25.51
N GLY A 219 -6.46 -25.45 26.19
CA GLY A 219 -5.18 -26.16 26.29
C GLY A 219 -4.48 -26.30 24.93
N ASP A 220 -3.17 -26.10 24.94
CA ASP A 220 -2.28 -26.20 23.77
C ASP A 220 -2.31 -27.58 23.06
N GLU A 221 -3.11 -28.53 23.53
CA GLU A 221 -3.16 -29.90 23.02
C GLU A 221 -4.07 -30.09 21.78
N GLN A 222 -4.79 -29.06 21.33
CA GLN A 222 -5.71 -29.16 20.17
C GLN A 222 -5.73 -27.97 19.20
N LYS A 223 -4.71 -27.10 19.19
CA LYS A 223 -4.61 -26.13 18.09
C LYS A 223 -4.18 -26.87 16.82
N PRO A 224 -4.96 -26.83 15.72
CA PRO A 224 -4.50 -27.40 14.47
C PRO A 224 -3.19 -26.72 14.08
N SER A 225 -2.25 -27.48 13.53
CA SER A 225 -0.85 -27.05 13.28
C SER A 225 -0.70 -25.78 12.42
N GLN A 226 -1.79 -25.26 11.85
CA GLN A 226 -1.84 -24.06 11.02
C GLN A 226 -2.79 -22.96 11.56
N ALA A 227 -3.27 -23.04 12.80
CA ALA A 227 -4.06 -21.96 13.40
C ALA A 227 -3.17 -20.82 13.91
N VAL A 228 -3.47 -19.61 13.45
CA VAL A 228 -2.78 -18.37 13.80
C VAL A 228 -3.77 -17.38 14.39
N SER A 229 -3.42 -16.82 15.54
CA SER A 229 -4.17 -15.72 16.14
C SER A 229 -3.63 -14.37 15.68
N LEU A 230 -4.54 -13.47 15.30
CA LEU A 230 -4.27 -12.06 15.05
C LEU A 230 -4.85 -11.23 16.19
N SER A 231 -4.04 -11.03 17.24
CA SER A 231 -4.46 -10.31 18.44
C SER A 231 -4.46 -8.80 18.25
N CYS A 232 -5.54 -8.15 18.68
CA CYS A 232 -5.69 -6.71 18.68
C CYS A 232 -5.43 -6.13 20.07
N GLY A 233 -4.54 -5.14 20.18
CA GLY A 233 -4.21 -4.47 21.44
C GLY A 233 -5.33 -3.53 21.92
N PRO A 234 -5.34 -3.20 23.22
CA PRO A 234 -6.43 -2.44 23.83
C PRO A 234 -6.45 -0.97 23.40
N VAL A 235 -7.60 -0.33 23.57
CA VAL A 235 -7.79 1.11 23.35
C VAL A 235 -7.80 1.81 24.71
N LEU A 236 -6.90 2.78 24.87
CA LEU A 236 -6.59 3.40 26.14
C LEU A 236 -6.94 4.89 26.17
N GLU A 237 -7.31 5.37 27.35
CA GLU A 237 -7.44 6.80 27.60
C GLU A 237 -6.07 7.51 27.59
N PRO A 238 -5.95 8.74 27.03
CA PRO A 238 -4.66 9.37 26.83
C PRO A 238 -3.93 9.72 28.13
N THR A 239 -4.67 10.18 29.14
CA THR A 239 -4.15 10.68 30.42
C THR A 239 -3.90 9.56 31.42
N THR A 240 -4.89 8.69 31.60
CA THR A 240 -4.87 7.63 32.63
C THR A 240 -4.23 6.34 32.14
N LYS A 241 -4.09 6.14 30.82
CA LYS A 241 -3.55 4.91 30.20
C LYS A 241 -4.29 3.62 30.57
N ILE A 242 -5.51 3.74 31.10
CA ILE A 242 -6.42 2.63 31.35
C ILE A 242 -7.34 2.41 30.15
N ALA A 243 -8.02 1.26 30.10
CA ALA A 243 -9.01 0.96 29.08
C ALA A 243 -10.11 2.04 29.05
N THR A 244 -10.47 2.50 27.86
CA THR A 244 -11.51 3.51 27.69
C THR A 244 -12.89 2.95 27.89
N THR A 245 -13.78 3.75 28.49
CA THR A 245 -15.21 3.45 28.59
C THR A 245 -16.02 4.04 27.44
N LEU A 246 -15.36 4.76 26.51
CA LEU A 246 -16.04 5.36 25.36
C LEU A 246 -16.53 4.26 24.42
N THR A 247 -17.78 4.42 23.99
CA THR A 247 -18.38 3.64 22.92
C THR A 247 -17.80 4.07 21.56
N SER A 248 -17.99 3.23 20.55
CA SER A 248 -17.61 3.55 19.18
C SER A 248 -18.38 4.76 18.63
N ASP A 249 -19.67 4.90 18.97
CA ASP A 249 -20.50 6.03 18.56
C ASP A 249 -20.08 7.35 19.21
N GLU A 250 -19.78 7.35 20.50
CA GLU A 250 -19.27 8.54 21.20
C GLU A 250 -17.93 8.99 20.64
N TYR A 251 -17.01 8.05 20.39
CA TYR A 251 -15.71 8.40 19.81
C TYR A 251 -15.84 8.88 18.36
N ASN A 252 -16.72 8.26 17.56
CA ASN A 252 -17.06 8.74 16.22
C ASN A 252 -17.59 10.17 16.24
N ALA A 253 -18.53 10.48 17.15
CA ALA A 253 -19.10 11.82 17.30
C ALA A 253 -18.04 12.85 17.70
N LEU A 254 -17.16 12.51 18.63
CA LEU A 254 -16.04 13.36 19.05
C LEU A 254 -15.13 13.69 17.86
N ARG A 255 -14.72 12.67 17.09
CA ARG A 255 -13.83 12.86 15.94
C ARG A 255 -14.51 13.57 14.77
N ALA A 256 -15.81 13.35 14.59
CA ALA A 256 -16.61 14.10 13.61
C ALA A 256 -16.61 15.60 13.91
N ASN A 257 -16.79 15.97 15.18
CA ASN A 257 -16.71 17.37 15.63
C ASN A 257 -15.30 17.96 15.39
N ASP A 258 -14.24 17.22 15.72
CA ASP A 258 -12.87 17.66 15.47
C ASP A 258 -12.58 17.91 13.98
N MET A 259 -13.10 17.03 13.11
CA MET A 259 -12.96 17.19 11.65
C MET A 259 -13.74 18.40 11.14
N LEU A 260 -14.95 18.63 11.66
CA LEU A 260 -15.77 19.80 11.34
C LEU A 260 -15.05 21.10 11.73
N LEU A 261 -14.56 21.21 12.95
CA LEU A 261 -13.81 22.38 13.42
C LEU A 261 -12.56 22.61 12.55
N THR A 262 -11.85 21.55 12.21
CA THR A 262 -10.68 21.65 11.31
C THR A 262 -11.06 22.17 9.93
N ALA A 263 -12.19 21.72 9.37
CA ALA A 263 -12.69 22.18 8.08
C ALA A 263 -13.16 23.65 8.13
N MET A 264 -13.86 24.05 9.19
CA MET A 264 -14.28 25.45 9.40
C MET A 264 -13.07 26.40 9.41
N HIS A 265 -12.01 26.04 10.13
CA HIS A 265 -10.79 26.87 10.21
C HIS A 265 -9.99 26.94 8.90
N ARG A 266 -10.01 25.89 8.07
CA ARG A 266 -9.18 25.80 6.85
C ARG A 266 -9.90 26.17 5.57
N SER A 267 -11.13 25.68 5.41
CA SER A 267 -11.94 25.82 4.19
C SER A 267 -12.96 26.95 4.31
N GLY A 268 -13.13 27.54 5.50
CA GLY A 268 -14.14 28.56 5.75
C GLY A 268 -15.57 28.06 5.59
N MET A 269 -15.81 26.74 5.71
CA MET A 269 -17.14 26.14 5.63
C MET A 269 -18.05 26.73 6.72
N ARG A 270 -19.19 27.32 6.31
CA ARG A 270 -20.15 27.97 7.23
C ARG A 270 -21.49 27.23 7.38
N ASN A 271 -21.86 26.35 6.45
CA ASN A 271 -23.19 25.70 6.43
C ASN A 271 -23.12 24.20 6.80
N VAL A 272 -23.26 23.90 8.09
CA VAL A 272 -23.16 22.56 8.69
C VAL A 272 -24.41 21.68 8.42
N GLY A 273 -25.58 22.31 8.22
CA GLY A 273 -26.88 21.63 8.17
C GLY A 273 -27.04 20.59 7.06
N ASP A 274 -26.54 20.86 5.86
CA ASP A 274 -26.66 19.95 4.69
C ASP A 274 -25.62 18.81 4.68
N HIS A 275 -24.67 18.79 5.63
CA HIS A 275 -23.48 17.94 5.55
C HIS A 275 -23.38 16.88 6.65
N LYS A 276 -24.49 16.54 7.33
CA LYS A 276 -24.48 15.58 8.47
C LYS A 276 -23.87 14.22 8.11
N ALA A 277 -24.24 13.65 6.96
CA ALA A 277 -23.69 12.37 6.49
C ALA A 277 -22.18 12.45 6.21
N LEU A 278 -21.72 13.56 5.61
CA LEU A 278 -20.31 13.82 5.36
C LEU A 278 -19.53 13.94 6.68
N ILE A 279 -20.07 14.66 7.66
CA ILE A 279 -19.44 14.83 8.99
C ILE A 279 -19.29 13.48 9.70
N GLN A 280 -20.31 12.62 9.63
CA GLN A 280 -20.24 11.26 10.17
C GLN A 280 -19.20 10.41 9.44
N GLN A 281 -19.14 10.48 8.11
CA GLN A 281 -18.12 9.79 7.31
C GLN A 281 -16.70 10.25 7.69
N LEU A 282 -16.49 11.57 7.85
CA LEU A 282 -15.21 12.15 8.29
C LEU A 282 -14.82 11.66 9.69
N GLY A 283 -15.77 11.61 10.62
CA GLY A 283 -15.55 11.09 11.97
C GLY A 283 -15.13 9.62 11.95
N ARG A 284 -15.89 8.77 11.25
CA ARG A 284 -15.58 7.35 11.10
C ARG A 284 -14.20 7.12 10.46
N ALA A 285 -13.88 7.87 9.41
CA ALA A 285 -12.59 7.79 8.76
C ALA A 285 -11.44 8.17 9.71
N ALA A 286 -11.63 9.23 10.51
CA ALA A 286 -10.64 9.65 11.49
C ALA A 286 -10.44 8.60 12.59
N VAL A 287 -11.52 7.98 13.10
CA VAL A 287 -11.42 6.89 14.08
C VAL A 287 -10.62 5.71 13.52
N ILE A 288 -10.87 5.27 12.29
CA ILE A 288 -10.13 4.16 11.66
C ILE A 288 -8.63 4.51 11.58
N VAL A 289 -8.29 5.72 11.12
CA VAL A 289 -6.89 6.16 11.05
C VAL A 289 -6.24 6.18 12.43
N ASP A 290 -6.91 6.76 13.43
CA ASP A 290 -6.39 6.86 14.80
C ASP A 290 -6.10 5.47 15.39
N LEU A 291 -7.00 4.49 15.17
CA LEU A 291 -6.89 3.13 15.72
C LEU A 291 -5.79 2.28 15.06
N PHE A 292 -5.42 2.58 13.81
CA PHE A 292 -4.47 1.78 13.02
C PHE A 292 -3.18 2.51 12.65
N GLU A 293 -2.94 3.73 13.13
CA GLU A 293 -1.64 4.39 12.98
C GLU A 293 -0.51 3.64 13.73
N VAL A 294 -0.89 2.89 14.78
CA VAL A 294 0.01 1.97 15.51
C VAL A 294 -0.26 0.52 15.12
N ARG A 295 0.69 -0.38 15.44
CA ARG A 295 0.53 -1.82 15.17
C ARG A 295 -0.75 -2.36 15.79
N HIS A 296 -1.39 -3.31 15.13
CA HIS A 296 -2.67 -3.89 15.56
C HIS A 296 -2.57 -4.54 16.93
N ASN A 297 -1.46 -5.21 17.24
CA ASN A 297 -1.20 -5.87 18.53
C ASN A 297 -0.70 -4.93 19.65
N SER A 298 -0.45 -3.65 19.33
CA SER A 298 -0.03 -2.65 20.31
C SER A 298 -1.24 -1.90 20.85
N ALA A 299 -1.16 -1.46 22.11
CA ALA A 299 -2.17 -0.58 22.67
C ALA A 299 -2.20 0.77 21.92
N VAL A 300 -3.40 1.33 21.72
CA VAL A 300 -3.59 2.64 21.08
C VAL A 300 -4.19 3.62 22.09
N SER A 301 -3.65 4.83 22.17
CA SER A 301 -4.25 5.91 22.97
C SER A 301 -5.21 6.72 22.10
N LEU A 302 -6.39 7.04 22.63
CA LEU A 302 -7.37 7.89 21.93
C LEU A 302 -6.80 9.27 21.59
N VAL A 303 -7.43 9.93 20.62
CA VAL A 303 -7.17 11.33 20.32
C VAL A 303 -8.24 12.17 21.01
N ARG A 304 -7.84 13.04 21.94
CA ARG A 304 -8.74 14.00 22.62
C ARG A 304 -8.25 15.44 22.49
N ASN A 305 -9.19 16.39 22.46
CA ASN A 305 -8.97 17.83 22.64
C ASN A 305 -7.83 18.44 21.80
N GLY A 306 -7.73 18.06 20.52
CA GLY A 306 -6.66 18.55 19.64
C GLY A 306 -5.23 18.12 20.01
N HIS A 307 -5.04 17.33 21.07
CA HIS A 307 -3.76 16.75 21.46
C HIS A 307 -3.43 15.51 20.63
N SER A 308 -3.73 15.54 19.32
CA SER A 308 -3.29 14.50 18.40
C SER A 308 -1.79 14.70 18.15
N ARG A 309 -0.96 13.71 18.51
CA ARG A 309 0.44 13.69 18.05
C ARG A 309 0.54 13.57 16.52
N SER A 310 -0.53 13.14 15.84
CA SER A 310 -0.61 13.06 14.39
C SER A 310 -1.79 13.88 13.87
N LYS A 311 -1.50 14.89 13.03
CA LYS A 311 -2.51 15.54 12.17
C LYS A 311 -2.97 14.59 11.05
N GLY A 312 -2.81 13.27 11.20
CA GLY A 312 -2.81 12.27 10.14
C GLY A 312 -4.15 12.21 9.43
N ALA A 313 -5.23 11.91 10.17
CA ALA A 313 -6.57 11.80 9.62
C ALA A 313 -7.03 13.07 8.90
N SER A 314 -6.98 14.23 9.57
CA SER A 314 -7.42 15.49 8.98
C SER A 314 -6.59 15.89 7.76
N PHE A 315 -5.29 15.60 7.77
CA PHE A 315 -4.42 15.88 6.63
C PHE A 315 -4.71 14.96 5.44
N ILE A 316 -4.98 13.68 5.67
CA ILE A 316 -5.39 12.73 4.62
C ILE A 316 -6.70 13.18 4.00
N LEU A 317 -7.74 13.37 4.82
CA LEU A 317 -9.09 13.68 4.34
C LEU A 317 -9.14 15.03 3.60
N TYR A 318 -8.41 16.03 4.10
CA TYR A 318 -8.29 17.32 3.43
C TYR A 318 -7.61 17.22 2.05
N ASN A 319 -6.53 16.44 1.92
CA ASN A 319 -5.88 16.26 0.62
C ASN A 319 -6.74 15.41 -0.34
N SER A 320 -7.49 14.43 0.16
CA SER A 320 -8.51 13.71 -0.62
C SER A 320 -9.54 14.69 -1.19
N ALA A 321 -10.14 15.53 -0.35
CA ALA A 321 -11.12 16.53 -0.75
C ALA A 321 -10.58 17.54 -1.78
N ARG A 322 -9.32 17.95 -1.60
CA ARG A 322 -8.61 18.82 -2.55
C ARG A 322 -8.45 18.15 -3.91
N MET A 323 -8.05 16.87 -3.96
CA MET A 323 -7.97 16.12 -5.23
C MET A 323 -9.35 16.02 -5.89
N GLY A 324 -10.40 15.67 -5.13
CA GLY A 324 -11.77 15.61 -5.64
C GLY A 324 -12.24 16.95 -6.23
N THR A 325 -11.96 18.06 -5.55
CA THR A 325 -12.28 19.40 -6.05
C THR A 325 -11.50 19.76 -7.31
N LEU A 326 -10.21 19.42 -7.35
CA LEU A 326 -9.36 19.61 -8.52
C LEU A 326 -9.88 18.83 -9.75
N MET A 327 -10.38 17.61 -9.55
CA MET A 327 -11.02 16.82 -10.62
C MET A 327 -12.31 17.49 -11.12
N ARG A 328 -13.19 17.93 -10.22
CA ARG A 328 -14.43 18.63 -10.61
C ARG A 328 -14.16 19.90 -11.40
N LEU A 329 -13.19 20.71 -10.97
CA LEU A 329 -12.79 21.94 -11.69
C LEU A 329 -12.23 21.61 -13.08
N TYR A 330 -11.47 20.52 -13.20
CA TYR A 330 -10.97 20.05 -14.47
C TYR A 330 -12.10 19.61 -15.42
N ASP A 331 -13.04 18.79 -14.92
CA ASP A 331 -14.15 18.30 -15.73
C ASP A 331 -15.06 19.45 -16.19
N ALA A 332 -15.36 20.41 -15.31
CA ALA A 332 -16.10 21.62 -15.66
C ALA A 332 -15.39 22.46 -16.76
N LYS A 333 -14.06 22.63 -16.66
CA LYS A 333 -13.27 23.33 -17.68
C LYS A 333 -13.24 22.56 -19.00
N LYS A 334 -13.15 21.23 -18.95
CA LYS A 334 -13.21 20.37 -20.13
C LYS A 334 -14.56 20.50 -20.83
N ASP A 335 -15.65 20.49 -20.08
CA ASP A 335 -17.00 20.63 -20.64
C ASP A 335 -17.23 22.02 -21.25
N ALA A 336 -16.76 23.09 -20.60
CA ALA A 336 -16.84 24.45 -21.13
C ALA A 336 -16.04 24.65 -22.44
N ASN A 337 -14.94 23.91 -22.61
CA ASN A 337 -14.06 24.01 -23.79
C ASN A 337 -14.39 22.99 -24.90
N LYS A 338 -15.47 22.20 -24.79
CA LYS A 338 -15.84 21.18 -25.80
C LYS A 338 -16.04 21.74 -27.21
N SER A 339 -16.39 23.02 -27.35
CA SER A 339 -16.63 23.67 -28.65
C SER A 339 -15.37 24.28 -29.30
N THR A 340 -14.24 24.34 -28.58
CA THR A 340 -13.00 25.00 -29.04
C THR A 340 -11.72 24.17 -28.78
N ALA A 341 -11.85 22.97 -28.20
CA ALA A 341 -10.72 22.14 -27.86
C ALA A 341 -10.15 21.43 -29.09
N GLU A 342 -8.94 21.82 -29.49
CA GLU A 342 -8.05 21.03 -30.33
C GLU A 342 -7.88 19.62 -29.72
N PRO A 343 -7.76 18.56 -30.56
CA PRO A 343 -7.60 17.19 -30.05
C PRO A 343 -6.44 17.12 -29.05
N LEU A 344 -6.73 16.61 -27.84
CA LEU A 344 -5.70 16.32 -26.86
C LEU A 344 -4.63 15.42 -27.52
N PRO A 345 -3.33 15.78 -27.44
CA PRO A 345 -2.30 14.92 -28.02
C PRO A 345 -2.34 13.53 -27.36
N PRO A 346 -1.83 12.49 -28.06
CA PRO A 346 -1.79 11.13 -27.54
C PRO A 346 -1.22 11.09 -26.13
N LEU A 347 -1.85 10.29 -25.26
CA LEU A 347 -1.51 10.21 -23.85
C LEU A 347 -0.02 9.95 -23.63
N ASP A 348 0.58 9.10 -24.47
CA ASP A 348 2.00 8.75 -24.42
C ASP A 348 2.92 9.97 -24.55
N THR A 349 2.72 10.77 -25.60
CA THR A 349 3.54 11.96 -25.87
C THR A 349 3.42 13.01 -24.77
N MET A 350 2.25 13.11 -24.15
CA MET A 350 2.04 14.03 -23.04
C MET A 350 2.81 13.58 -21.81
N LEU A 351 2.72 12.29 -21.45
CA LEU A 351 3.27 11.70 -20.23
C LEU A 351 4.79 11.78 -20.14
N ASN A 352 5.48 11.82 -21.29
CA ASN A 352 6.94 12.02 -21.37
C ASN A 352 7.43 13.31 -20.72
N ASN A 353 6.56 14.30 -20.54
CA ASN A 353 6.90 15.58 -19.91
C ASN A 353 6.97 15.54 -18.37
N LEU A 354 6.67 14.40 -17.73
CA LEU A 354 6.74 14.23 -16.27
C LEU A 354 8.15 13.82 -15.83
N THR A 355 9.08 14.76 -15.88
CA THR A 355 10.51 14.51 -15.64
C THR A 355 11.00 14.93 -14.26
N GLN A 356 10.16 15.59 -13.47
CA GLN A 356 10.61 16.24 -12.24
C GLN A 356 10.72 15.25 -11.08
N ASP A 357 11.67 15.44 -10.16
CA ASP A 357 11.94 14.46 -9.10
C ASP A 357 10.76 14.19 -8.18
N ILE A 358 9.92 15.19 -7.91
CA ILE A 358 8.72 15.00 -7.09
C ILE A 358 7.59 14.30 -7.87
N GLU A 359 7.56 14.43 -9.20
CA GLU A 359 6.66 13.65 -10.06
C GLU A 359 7.12 12.18 -10.06
N TRP A 360 8.44 11.97 -10.17
CA TRP A 360 9.05 10.65 -10.04
C TRP A 360 8.82 10.01 -8.68
N GLU A 361 8.99 10.77 -7.58
CA GLU A 361 8.72 10.32 -6.21
C GLU A 361 7.28 9.81 -6.07
N LEU A 362 6.29 10.54 -6.63
CA LEU A 362 4.90 10.09 -6.65
C LEU A 362 4.74 8.78 -7.43
N ILE A 363 5.24 8.74 -8.67
CA ILE A 363 5.01 7.64 -9.60
C ILE A 363 5.73 6.38 -9.12
N PHE A 364 7.04 6.44 -8.97
CA PHE A 364 7.86 5.30 -8.61
C PHE A 364 7.72 4.95 -7.12
N GLY A 365 7.80 5.96 -6.26
CA GLY A 365 7.80 5.78 -4.81
C GLY A 365 6.46 5.32 -4.23
N TYR A 366 5.34 5.71 -4.86
CA TYR A 366 3.99 5.40 -4.36
C TYR A 366 3.07 4.69 -5.34
N LEU A 367 2.94 5.15 -6.60
CA LEU A 367 1.95 4.57 -7.53
C LEU A 367 2.33 3.17 -8.01
N LEU A 368 3.58 3.01 -8.46
CA LEU A 368 4.16 1.74 -8.89
C LEU A 368 4.26 0.75 -7.72
N SER A 369 4.63 1.25 -6.53
CA SER A 369 4.87 0.42 -5.34
C SER A 369 3.61 0.05 -4.56
N PHE A 370 2.45 0.62 -4.91
CA PHE A 370 1.20 0.39 -4.17
C PHE A 370 0.85 -1.10 -4.01
N PRO A 371 0.83 -1.95 -5.06
CA PRO A 371 0.50 -3.37 -4.91
C PRO A 371 1.45 -4.10 -3.95
N ASP A 372 2.75 -3.79 -4.04
CA ASP A 372 3.79 -4.35 -3.17
C ASP A 372 3.63 -3.94 -1.70
N VAL A 373 3.24 -2.68 -1.44
CA VAL A 373 2.91 -2.22 -0.09
C VAL A 373 1.72 -3.00 0.48
N VAL A 374 0.68 -3.25 -0.34
CA VAL A 374 -0.50 -4.02 0.09
C VAL A 374 -0.12 -5.46 0.40
N GLU A 375 0.57 -6.17 -0.49
CA GLU A 375 1.07 -7.54 -0.22
C GLU A 375 1.95 -7.59 1.04
N SER A 376 2.84 -6.60 1.22
CA SER A 376 3.73 -6.50 2.38
C SER A 376 2.98 -6.35 3.70
N THR A 377 1.75 -5.81 3.70
CA THR A 377 0.93 -5.76 4.93
C THR A 377 0.52 -7.14 5.44
N LEU A 378 0.51 -8.15 4.57
CA LEU A 378 0.13 -9.53 4.89
C LEU A 378 1.34 -10.50 4.89
N ALA A 379 2.56 -10.00 4.68
CA ALA A 379 3.76 -10.84 4.59
C ALA A 379 4.04 -11.68 5.85
N GLN A 380 3.71 -11.15 7.03
CA GLN A 380 3.92 -11.80 8.33
C GLN A 380 2.63 -12.39 8.92
N LEU A 381 1.61 -12.63 8.08
CA LEU A 381 0.31 -13.06 8.54
C LEU A 381 0.36 -14.42 9.26
N ARG A 382 1.23 -15.34 8.82
CA ARG A 382 1.51 -16.62 9.50
C ARG A 382 2.10 -16.48 10.91
N GLN A 383 2.67 -15.32 11.23
CA GLN A 383 3.26 -15.00 12.54
C GLN A 383 2.27 -14.24 13.43
N GLY A 384 0.99 -14.14 13.02
CA GLY A 384 -0.01 -13.36 13.74
C GLY A 384 0.23 -11.85 13.65
N GLN A 385 0.90 -11.39 12.60
CA GLN A 385 1.20 -9.97 12.37
C GLN A 385 0.57 -9.45 11.09
N CYS A 386 -0.05 -8.27 11.16
CA CYS A 386 -0.56 -7.55 10.00
C CYS A 386 -0.06 -6.10 10.01
N GLY A 387 0.56 -5.69 8.92
CA GLY A 387 1.20 -4.39 8.72
C GLY A 387 0.24 -3.23 8.44
N VAL A 388 -0.99 -3.21 8.98
CA VAL A 388 -1.99 -2.16 8.68
C VAL A 388 -1.44 -0.74 8.94
N HIS A 389 -0.67 -0.58 10.01
CA HIS A 389 0.03 0.68 10.32
C HIS A 389 0.99 1.17 9.23
N LEU A 390 1.58 0.24 8.46
CA LEU A 390 2.43 0.59 7.32
C LEU A 390 1.59 1.10 6.15
N LEU A 391 0.36 0.59 5.95
CA LEU A 391 -0.58 1.12 4.97
C LEU A 391 -1.05 2.53 5.37
N VAL A 392 -1.37 2.77 6.65
CA VAL A 392 -1.69 4.12 7.15
C VAL A 392 -0.52 5.07 6.93
N ARG A 393 0.71 4.65 7.25
CA ARG A 393 1.93 5.44 7.01
C ARG A 393 2.14 5.73 5.53
N TYR A 394 1.92 4.74 4.66
CA TYR A 394 1.99 4.91 3.20
C TYR A 394 1.01 5.98 2.73
N ILE A 395 -0.24 5.96 3.20
CA ILE A 395 -1.27 6.95 2.83
C ILE A 395 -0.85 8.35 3.27
N ILE A 396 -0.39 8.52 4.51
CA ILE A 396 0.10 9.81 5.05
C ILE A 396 1.23 10.36 4.18
N ASN A 397 2.18 9.50 3.81
CA ASN A 397 3.34 9.89 3.02
C ASN A 397 2.94 10.24 1.58
N LEU A 398 2.05 9.47 0.94
CA LEU A 398 1.50 9.76 -0.38
C LEU A 398 0.84 11.15 -0.42
N VAL A 399 -0.06 11.43 0.53
CA VAL A 399 -0.75 12.74 0.56
C VAL A 399 0.20 13.89 0.93
N SER A 400 1.26 13.62 1.69
CA SER A 400 2.31 14.59 2.00
C SER A 400 3.12 14.97 0.75
N THR A 401 3.59 13.98 0.00
CA THR A 401 4.30 14.18 -1.28
C THR A 401 3.38 14.86 -2.30
N PHE A 402 2.10 14.45 -2.39
CA PHE A 402 1.13 15.15 -3.23
C PHE A 402 0.94 16.61 -2.81
N SER A 403 0.83 16.91 -1.51
CA SER A 403 0.66 18.29 -1.05
C SER A 403 1.87 19.16 -1.41
N ARG A 404 3.10 18.60 -1.42
CA ARG A 404 4.31 19.29 -1.90
C ARG A 404 4.25 19.52 -3.41
N PHE A 405 3.86 18.51 -4.18
CA PHE A 405 3.67 18.59 -5.63
C PHE A 405 2.65 19.68 -6.00
N TYR A 406 1.48 19.67 -5.36
CA TYR A 406 0.40 20.62 -5.64
C TYR A 406 0.79 22.08 -5.34
N ARG A 407 1.57 22.32 -4.28
CA ARG A 407 2.07 23.67 -3.98
C ARG A 407 3.07 24.17 -5.04
N LYS A 408 3.87 23.27 -5.61
CA LYS A 408 4.92 23.60 -6.57
C LYS A 408 4.37 23.82 -7.97
N TYR A 409 3.38 23.04 -8.41
CA TYR A 409 2.89 23.07 -9.79
C TYR A 409 1.45 23.57 -9.90
N LYS A 410 1.24 24.54 -10.79
CA LYS A 410 -0.09 25.03 -11.15
C LYS A 410 -0.80 24.05 -12.10
N VAL A 411 -1.46 23.03 -11.54
CA VAL A 411 -2.05 21.91 -12.32
C VAL A 411 -3.15 22.35 -13.31
N LEU A 412 -3.88 23.45 -13.04
CA LEU A 412 -5.02 23.90 -13.87
C LEU A 412 -4.72 25.07 -14.83
N TRP A 413 -3.50 25.60 -14.82
CA TRP A 413 -3.14 26.80 -15.58
C TRP A 413 -2.44 26.41 -16.89
N GLY A 414 -3.02 26.79 -18.02
CA GLY A 414 -2.56 26.43 -19.38
C GLY A 414 -3.48 25.43 -20.11
N THR A 415 -3.12 25.08 -21.34
CA THR A 415 -3.68 23.93 -22.08
C THR A 415 -3.43 22.65 -21.29
N PHE A 416 -4.38 21.73 -21.34
CA PHE A 416 -4.47 20.50 -20.55
C PHE A 416 -3.11 19.89 -20.20
N THR A 417 -2.63 20.15 -19.00
CA THR A 417 -1.26 19.77 -18.61
C THR A 417 -1.22 18.29 -18.33
N THR A 418 -0.20 17.58 -18.83
CA THR A 418 0.12 16.18 -18.51
C THR A 418 -0.06 15.82 -17.02
N ARG A 419 0.26 16.77 -16.15
CA ARG A 419 0.14 16.67 -14.69
C ARG A 419 -1.27 16.29 -14.21
N ILE A 420 -2.33 16.60 -14.96
CA ILE A 420 -3.67 16.15 -14.57
C ILE A 420 -3.79 14.63 -14.56
N TYR A 421 -3.12 13.93 -15.48
CA TYR A 421 -3.13 12.46 -15.51
C TYR A 421 -2.40 11.89 -14.30
N LEU A 422 -1.30 12.52 -13.88
CA LEU A 422 -0.63 12.19 -12.63
C LEU A 422 -1.57 12.40 -11.44
N VAL A 423 -2.28 13.52 -11.37
CA VAL A 423 -3.27 13.76 -10.29
C VAL A 423 -4.38 12.70 -10.31
N LYS A 424 -4.91 12.34 -11.48
CA LYS A 424 -5.93 11.29 -11.62
C LYS A 424 -5.42 9.95 -11.10
N ALA A 425 -4.18 9.57 -11.46
CA ALA A 425 -3.57 8.33 -11.00
C ALA A 425 -3.32 8.34 -9.48
N VAL A 426 -2.81 9.45 -8.93
CA VAL A 426 -2.64 9.63 -7.48
C VAL A 426 -3.97 9.54 -6.74
N HIS A 427 -5.01 10.19 -7.26
CA HIS A 427 -6.34 10.17 -6.65
C HIS A 427 -6.93 8.75 -6.66
N GLN A 428 -6.77 8.02 -7.76
CA GLN A 428 -7.22 6.63 -7.87
C GLN A 428 -6.50 5.72 -6.86
N VAL A 429 -5.18 5.81 -6.74
CA VAL A 429 -4.42 5.01 -5.76
C VAL A 429 -4.78 5.39 -4.32
N LEU A 430 -4.98 6.69 -4.03
CA LEU A 430 -5.46 7.13 -2.72
C LEU A 430 -6.83 6.55 -2.39
N LYS A 431 -7.78 6.57 -3.35
CA LYS A 431 -9.11 5.96 -3.20
C LYS A 431 -9.01 4.47 -2.87
N LEU A 432 -8.18 3.74 -3.60
CA LEU A 432 -7.94 2.31 -3.35
C LEU A 432 -7.36 2.06 -1.96
N ALA A 433 -6.33 2.81 -1.56
CA ALA A 433 -5.69 2.67 -0.27
C ALA A 433 -6.65 2.98 0.90
N LEU A 434 -7.50 3.99 0.76
CA LEU A 434 -8.54 4.32 1.75
C LEU A 434 -9.63 3.24 1.79
N ALA A 435 -10.06 2.73 0.63
CA ALA A 435 -11.06 1.67 0.54
C ALA A 435 -10.59 0.38 1.26
N LEU A 436 -9.30 0.05 1.19
CA LEU A 436 -8.71 -1.07 1.96
C LEU A 436 -8.90 -0.89 3.48
N LEU A 437 -8.80 0.34 3.98
CA LEU A 437 -9.10 0.68 5.37
C LEU A 437 -10.61 0.72 5.68
N GLY A 438 -11.47 0.66 4.67
CA GLY A 438 -12.92 0.85 4.82
C GLY A 438 -13.32 2.32 4.96
N ILE A 439 -12.50 3.20 4.38
CA ILE A 439 -12.72 4.65 4.36
C ILE A 439 -13.13 5.05 2.95
N ASP A 440 -14.30 5.68 2.82
CA ASP A 440 -14.72 6.27 1.56
C ASP A 440 -13.97 7.59 1.31
N PRO A 441 -13.44 7.82 0.09
CA PRO A 441 -12.75 9.06 -0.24
C PRO A 441 -13.70 10.26 -0.10
N VAL A 442 -13.14 11.36 0.37
CA VAL A 442 -13.90 12.60 0.53
C VAL A 442 -13.75 13.41 -0.75
N ASN A 443 -14.88 13.77 -1.38
CA ASN A 443 -14.91 14.53 -2.63
C ASN A 443 -14.87 16.06 -2.42
N ALA A 444 -15.21 16.53 -1.22
CA ALA A 444 -15.21 17.95 -0.82
C ALA A 444 -15.12 18.09 0.72
N MET A 445 -14.36 19.10 1.19
CA MET A 445 -14.16 19.47 2.61
C MET A 445 -13.72 20.93 2.68
#